data_AF-A0A962D4M9-F1
#
_entry.id   AF-A0A962D4M9-F1
#
_cell.length_a   1.000
_cell.length_b   1.000
_cell.length_c   1.000
_cell.angle_alpha   90.00
_cell.angle_beta   90.00
_cell.angle_gamma   90.00
#
_symmetry.space_group_name_H-M   'P 1'
#
loop_
_entity.id
_entity.type
_entity.pdbx_description
1 polymer ?
#
loop_
_entity_poly.entity_id
_entity_poly.type
_entity_poly.pdbx_seq_one_letter_code
_entity_poly.pdbx_strand_id
1 'polypeptide(L)'
;MNAPYRLTILAAAMTALVACSESPQETREDVAQAQREAAQEVADARADARENVADARQDLAETMQDQREELAAEGREAGEEIGEASQDVAEAANEGAYEIGMAKAEGAYKVALERCDGLKGDAQDSCEERAEVAYEAAKTELDRRYDG
;
A
#
# COMPACT_ATOMS: atom_id res chain seq x y z
N MET A 1 0.10 -40.52 -49.62
CA MET A 1 -0.08 -39.82 -50.90
C MET A 1 0.90 -38.65 -50.89
N ASN A 2 2.13 -38.80 -51.37
CA ASN A 2 2.55 -38.65 -52.79
C ASN A 2 1.93 -37.37 -53.41
N ALA A 3 2.67 -36.40 -53.96
CA ALA A 3 3.91 -36.56 -54.71
C ALA A 3 4.80 -35.28 -54.75
N PRO A 4 6.10 -35.45 -55.04
CA PRO A 4 7.15 -34.43 -55.12
C PRO A 4 7.36 -33.90 -56.56
N TYR A 5 7.71 -32.63 -56.71
CA TYR A 5 8.25 -32.07 -57.95
C TYR A 5 9.41 -31.14 -57.58
N ARG A 6 10.65 -31.64 -57.62
CA ARG A 6 11.57 -31.53 -58.79
C ARG A 6 11.93 -30.06 -59.02
N LEU A 7 13.03 -29.58 -58.43
CA LEU A 7 14.37 -29.68 -59.01
C LEU A 7 14.39 -29.28 -60.50
N THR A 8 14.26 -27.99 -60.79
CA THR A 8 14.59 -27.38 -62.08
C THR A 8 15.44 -26.14 -61.86
N ILE A 9 16.75 -26.37 -61.92
CA ILE A 9 17.78 -25.57 -62.64
C ILE A 9 17.28 -24.22 -63.17
N LEU A 10 17.92 -23.14 -62.72
CA LEU A 10 18.33 -22.03 -63.59
C LEU A 10 19.42 -21.21 -62.87
N ALA A 11 20.67 -21.56 -63.17
CA ALA A 11 21.80 -20.66 -63.00
C ALA A 11 21.66 -19.55 -64.06
N ALA A 12 21.49 -18.31 -63.62
CA ALA A 12 21.68 -17.12 -64.43
C ALA A 12 22.56 -16.16 -63.64
N ALA A 13 23.86 -16.45 -63.67
CA ALA A 13 24.88 -15.53 -63.24
C ALA A 13 25.13 -14.51 -64.35
N MET A 14 25.15 -13.23 -63.96
CA MET A 14 25.83 -12.09 -64.58
C MET A 14 25.44 -11.70 -66.01
N THR A 15 25.02 -10.44 -66.19
CA THR A 15 25.94 -9.32 -66.47
C THR A 15 25.13 -8.08 -66.84
N ALA A 16 25.25 -7.01 -66.06
CA ALA A 16 25.30 -5.62 -66.56
C ALA A 16 25.51 -4.66 -65.38
N LEU A 17 26.77 -4.50 -64.95
CA LEU A 17 27.21 -3.24 -64.36
C LEU A 17 28.20 -2.65 -65.38
N VAL A 18 27.68 -1.76 -66.21
CA VAL A 18 28.49 -0.86 -67.03
C VAL A 18 28.56 0.48 -66.28
N ALA A 19 29.80 0.97 -66.14
CA ALA A 19 30.23 2.33 -65.77
C ALA A 19 30.32 2.70 -64.27
N CYS A 20 31.48 2.38 -63.67
CA CYS A 20 32.45 3.37 -63.16
C CYS A 20 33.87 2.81 -63.40
N SER A 21 34.83 3.64 -63.82
CA SER A 21 36.19 3.26 -64.22
C SER A 21 37.17 3.18 -63.05
N GLU A 22 36.77 2.50 -61.98
CA GLU A 22 37.57 2.29 -60.76
C GLU A 22 38.09 0.85 -60.72
N SER A 23 39.21 0.63 -60.04
CA SER A 23 39.76 -0.73 -59.89
C SER A 23 38.94 -1.56 -58.89
N PRO A 24 38.85 -2.89 -59.03
CA PRO A 24 38.13 -3.73 -58.07
C PRO A 24 38.62 -3.63 -56.61
N GLN A 25 39.84 -3.12 -56.39
CA GLN A 25 40.43 -2.85 -55.09
C GLN A 25 39.86 -1.57 -54.46
N GLU A 26 39.75 -0.50 -55.24
CA GLU A 26 39.18 0.79 -54.84
C GLU A 26 37.71 0.65 -54.44
N THR A 27 36.90 -0.05 -55.25
CA THR A 27 35.49 -0.34 -54.90
C THR A 27 35.35 -1.12 -53.59
N ARG A 28 36.31 -2.01 -53.26
CA ARG A 28 36.27 -2.75 -52.00
C ARG A 28 36.62 -1.85 -50.80
N GLU A 29 37.50 -0.88 -51.00
CA GLU A 29 37.85 0.12 -50.00
C GLU A 29 36.67 1.05 -49.73
N ASP A 30 36.01 1.57 -50.77
CA ASP A 30 34.83 2.41 -50.64
C ASP A 30 33.68 1.71 -49.92
N VAL A 31 33.42 0.43 -50.25
CA VAL A 31 32.42 -0.37 -49.54
C VAL A 31 32.81 -0.57 -48.08
N ALA A 32 34.09 -0.81 -47.79
CA ALA A 32 34.57 -0.96 -46.41
C ALA A 32 34.53 0.37 -45.63
N GLN A 33 34.71 1.52 -46.30
CA GLN A 33 34.53 2.84 -45.72
C GLN A 33 33.06 3.12 -45.44
N ALA A 34 32.18 2.93 -46.43
CA ALA A 34 30.73 3.10 -46.27
C ALA A 34 30.16 2.21 -45.16
N GLN A 35 30.65 0.96 -45.04
CA GLN A 35 30.28 0.07 -43.94
C GLN A 35 30.73 0.60 -42.57
N ARG A 36 31.89 1.26 -42.49
CA ARG A 36 32.40 1.86 -41.25
C ARG A 36 31.62 3.11 -40.86
N GLU A 37 31.36 3.99 -41.82
CA GLU A 37 30.55 5.20 -41.61
C GLU A 37 29.13 4.83 -41.17
N ALA A 38 28.48 3.87 -41.84
CA ALA A 38 27.18 3.36 -41.42
C ALA A 38 27.21 2.73 -40.01
N ALA A 39 28.29 2.01 -39.67
CA ALA A 39 28.45 1.44 -38.34
C ALA A 39 28.64 2.52 -37.26
N GLN A 40 29.33 3.61 -37.59
CA GLN A 40 29.51 4.76 -36.71
C GLN A 40 28.19 5.51 -36.51
N GLU A 41 27.45 5.82 -37.57
CA GLU A 41 26.13 6.46 -37.46
C GLU A 41 25.17 5.65 -36.59
N VAL A 42 25.19 4.32 -36.71
CA VAL A 42 24.41 3.43 -35.84
C VAL A 42 24.90 3.48 -34.39
N ALA A 43 26.21 3.63 -34.15
CA ALA A 43 26.76 3.75 -32.81
C ALA A 43 26.38 5.09 -32.16
N ASP A 44 26.45 6.18 -32.92
CA ASP A 44 26.08 7.54 -32.50
C ASP A 44 24.58 7.61 -32.21
N ALA A 45 23.73 7.13 -33.12
CA ALA A 45 22.29 7.05 -32.89
C ALA A 45 21.92 6.20 -31.66
N ARG A 46 22.70 5.14 -31.37
CA ARG A 46 22.52 4.34 -30.15
C ARG A 46 22.99 5.07 -28.90
N ALA A 47 24.01 5.93 -28.98
CA ALA A 47 24.45 6.76 -27.87
C ALA A 47 23.40 7.82 -27.53
N ASP A 48 22.89 8.54 -28.53
CA ASP A 48 21.82 9.53 -28.37
C ASP A 48 20.55 8.88 -27.79
N ALA A 49 20.17 7.71 -28.30
CA ALA A 49 19.03 6.97 -27.76
C ALA A 49 19.25 6.55 -26.29
N ARG A 50 20.49 6.25 -25.87
CA ARG A 50 20.79 5.90 -24.47
C ARG A 50 20.73 7.12 -23.57
N GLU A 51 21.18 8.28 -24.05
CA GLU A 51 21.09 9.56 -23.33
C GLU A 51 19.63 9.93 -23.08
N ASN A 52 18.79 9.95 -24.12
CA ASN A 52 17.36 10.22 -23.99
C ASN A 52 16.65 9.25 -23.02
N VAL A 53 17.06 7.98 -23.00
CA VAL A 53 16.53 6.99 -22.05
C VAL A 53 17.07 7.22 -20.63
N ALA A 54 18.30 7.71 -20.47
CA ALA A 54 18.85 8.06 -19.16
C ALA A 54 18.13 9.29 -18.58
N ASP A 55 17.91 10.32 -19.38
CA ASP A 55 17.18 11.53 -18.99
C ASP A 55 15.73 11.19 -18.62
N ALA A 56 15.02 10.44 -19.48
CA ALA A 56 13.66 10.01 -19.17
C ALA A 56 13.58 9.14 -17.90
N ARG A 57 14.63 8.38 -17.57
CA ARG A 57 14.71 7.62 -16.31
C ARG A 57 14.95 8.52 -15.11
N GLN A 58 15.74 9.58 -15.27
CA GLN A 58 15.97 10.56 -14.23
C GLN A 58 14.70 11.35 -13.93
N ASP A 59 14.02 11.87 -14.95
CA ASP A 59 12.75 12.59 -14.81
C ASP A 59 11.69 11.74 -14.10
N LEU A 60 11.65 10.45 -14.45
CA LEU A 60 10.77 9.49 -13.77
C LEU A 60 11.16 9.31 -12.30
N ALA A 61 12.45 9.26 -11.97
CA ALA A 61 12.91 9.13 -10.59
C ALA A 61 12.59 10.38 -9.75
N GLU A 62 12.73 11.58 -10.32
CA GLU A 62 12.37 12.85 -9.67
C GLU A 62 10.85 12.93 -9.42
N THR A 63 10.04 12.61 -10.44
CA THR A 63 8.57 12.55 -10.30
C THR A 63 8.14 11.58 -9.20
N MET A 64 8.80 10.42 -9.09
CA MET A 64 8.49 9.41 -8.07
C MET A 64 8.90 9.87 -6.65
N GLN A 65 9.93 10.70 -6.53
CA GLN A 65 10.34 11.27 -5.25
C GLN A 65 9.34 12.31 -4.77
N ASP A 66 8.90 13.21 -5.66
CA ASP A 66 7.92 14.25 -5.35
C ASP A 66 6.57 13.63 -4.92
N GLN A 67 6.08 12.65 -5.69
CA GLN A 67 4.85 11.93 -5.33
C GLN A 67 4.96 11.20 -3.98
N ARG A 68 6.14 10.65 -3.66
CA ARG A 68 6.36 9.99 -2.36
C ARG A 68 6.30 10.98 -1.20
N GLU A 69 6.78 12.21 -1.38
CA GLU A 69 6.72 13.24 -0.34
C GLU A 69 5.30 13.71 -0.08
N GLU A 70 4.53 13.95 -1.15
CA GLU A 70 3.12 14.35 -1.08
C GLU A 70 2.27 13.26 -0.42
N LEU A 71 2.38 12.00 -0.87
CA LEU A 71 1.68 10.86 -0.27
C LEU A 71 2.07 10.62 1.19
N ALA A 72 3.32 10.94 1.57
CA ALA A 72 3.76 10.85 2.96
C ALA A 72 3.18 11.98 3.83
N ALA A 73 2.96 13.17 3.28
CA ALA A 73 2.29 14.27 3.96
C ALA A 73 0.79 13.96 4.16
N GLU A 74 0.10 13.51 3.11
CA GLU A 74 -1.30 13.08 3.19
C GLU A 74 -1.47 11.91 4.17
N GLY A 75 -0.55 10.94 4.14
CA GLY A 75 -0.57 9.80 5.06
C GLY A 75 -0.35 10.19 6.53
N ARG A 76 0.35 11.30 6.81
CA ARG A 76 0.49 11.85 8.17
C ARG A 76 -0.81 12.50 8.63
N GLU A 77 -1.42 13.32 7.78
CA GLU A 77 -2.69 13.98 8.09
C GLU A 77 -3.81 12.96 8.36
N ALA A 78 -3.95 11.97 7.47
CA ALA A 78 -4.89 10.86 7.68
C ALA A 78 -4.58 10.07 8.97
N GLY A 79 -3.30 9.92 9.32
CA GLY A 79 -2.88 9.28 10.57
C GLY A 79 -3.25 10.07 11.81
N GLU A 80 -3.16 11.40 11.77
CA GLU A 80 -3.57 12.30 12.85
C GLU A 80 -5.09 12.28 13.06
N GLU A 81 -5.87 12.38 11.98
CA GLU A 81 -7.34 12.31 12.03
C GLU A 81 -7.83 10.96 12.59
N ILE A 82 -7.23 9.85 12.13
CA ILE A 82 -7.54 8.52 12.68
C ILE A 82 -7.15 8.43 14.16
N GLY A 83 -6.04 9.06 14.55
CA GLY A 83 -5.59 9.11 15.92
C GLY A 83 -6.59 9.81 16.84
N GLU A 84 -7.09 10.98 16.44
CA GLU A 84 -8.12 11.74 17.13
C GLU A 84 -9.44 10.94 17.20
N ALA A 85 -9.93 10.45 16.06
CA ALA A 85 -11.16 9.66 16.01
C ALA A 85 -11.07 8.38 16.87
N SER A 86 -9.89 7.77 16.97
CA SER A 86 -9.66 6.61 17.83
C SER A 86 -9.71 6.97 19.32
N GLN A 87 -9.25 8.16 19.70
CA GLN A 87 -9.34 8.66 21.07
C GLN A 87 -10.80 8.95 21.44
N ASP A 88 -11.55 9.64 20.58
CA ASP A 88 -12.97 9.93 20.79
C ASP A 88 -13.79 8.64 20.98
N VAL A 89 -13.53 7.63 20.15
CA VAL A 89 -14.18 6.32 20.27
C VAL A 89 -13.80 5.62 21.57
N ALA A 90 -12.55 5.72 22.01
CA ALA A 90 -12.10 5.13 23.27
C ALA A 90 -12.74 5.81 24.48
N GLU A 91 -12.86 7.14 24.48
CA GLU A 91 -13.55 7.91 25.52
C GLU A 91 -15.03 7.53 25.59
N ALA A 92 -15.74 7.58 24.45
CA ALA A 92 -17.14 7.19 24.37
C ALA A 92 -17.38 5.74 24.79
N ALA A 93 -16.45 4.82 24.46
CA ALA A 93 -16.53 3.44 24.90
C ALA A 93 -16.32 3.28 26.42
N ASN A 94 -15.43 4.07 27.02
CA ASN A 94 -15.20 4.06 28.46
C ASN A 94 -16.42 4.62 29.22
N GLU A 95 -16.94 5.77 28.79
CA GLU A 95 -18.17 6.36 29.33
C GLU A 95 -19.36 5.40 29.23
N GLY A 96 -19.59 4.83 28.04
CA GLY A 96 -20.66 3.85 27.86
C GLY A 96 -20.48 2.61 28.75
N ALA A 97 -19.25 2.13 28.94
CA ALA A 97 -18.97 1.00 29.83
C ALA A 97 -19.23 1.35 31.30
N TYR A 98 -18.89 2.57 31.74
CA TYR A 98 -19.15 3.08 33.07
C TYR A 98 -20.66 3.16 33.36
N GLU A 99 -21.42 3.79 32.47
CA GLU A 99 -22.89 3.93 32.60
C GLU A 99 -23.57 2.57 32.69
N ILE A 100 -23.21 1.63 31.80
CA ILE A 100 -23.75 0.27 31.81
C ILE A 100 -23.38 -0.44 33.12
N GLY A 101 -22.16 -0.26 33.62
CA GLY A 101 -21.70 -0.80 34.90
C GLY A 101 -22.52 -0.27 36.08
N MET A 102 -22.70 1.05 36.15
CA MET A 102 -23.46 1.71 37.20
C MET A 102 -24.92 1.27 37.18
N ALA A 103 -25.56 1.23 36.01
CA ALA A 103 -26.93 0.75 35.87
C ALA A 103 -27.09 -0.71 36.35
N LYS A 104 -26.10 -1.58 36.09
CA LYS A 104 -26.10 -2.96 36.60
C LYS A 104 -25.93 -3.02 38.11
N ALA A 105 -25.01 -2.23 38.67
CA ALA A 105 -24.78 -2.17 40.11
C ALA A 105 -26.04 -1.70 40.86
N GLU A 106 -26.66 -0.61 40.39
CA GLU A 106 -27.92 -0.11 40.94
C GLU A 106 -29.06 -1.11 40.82
N GLY A 107 -29.18 -1.78 39.67
CA GLY A 107 -30.20 -2.81 39.46
C GLY A 107 -30.05 -3.99 40.42
N ALA A 108 -28.81 -4.46 40.61
CA ALA A 108 -28.50 -5.53 41.56
C ALA A 108 -28.78 -5.10 43.01
N TYR A 109 -28.44 -3.87 43.37
CA TYR A 109 -28.73 -3.30 44.68
C TYR A 109 -30.23 -3.23 44.96
N LYS A 110 -31.03 -2.68 44.02
CA LYS A 110 -32.49 -2.61 44.14
C LYS A 110 -33.10 -4.00 44.33
N VAL A 111 -32.68 -4.99 43.53
CA VAL A 111 -33.13 -6.38 43.68
C VAL A 111 -32.72 -6.98 45.04
N ALA A 112 -31.53 -6.63 45.56
CA ALA A 112 -31.10 -7.08 46.86
C ALA A 112 -31.95 -6.48 47.99
N LEU A 113 -32.29 -5.19 47.93
CA LEU A 113 -33.17 -4.54 48.89
C LEU A 113 -34.56 -5.19 48.92
N GLU A 114 -35.19 -5.42 47.76
CA GLU A 114 -36.50 -6.10 47.68
C GLU A 114 -36.46 -7.52 48.29
N ARG A 115 -35.31 -8.19 48.25
CA ARG A 115 -35.12 -9.48 48.94
C ARG A 115 -34.97 -9.31 50.45
N CYS A 116 -34.28 -8.26 50.89
CA CYS A 116 -34.10 -7.93 52.30
C CYS A 116 -35.42 -7.52 52.96
N ASP A 117 -36.33 -6.87 52.23
CA ASP A 117 -37.67 -6.48 52.72
C ASP A 117 -38.53 -7.69 53.15
N GLY A 118 -38.20 -8.90 52.68
CA GLY A 118 -38.82 -10.14 53.12
C GLY A 118 -38.37 -10.61 54.52
N LEU A 119 -37.33 -10.00 55.09
CA LEU A 119 -36.76 -10.31 56.40
C LEU A 119 -37.29 -9.33 57.46
N LYS A 120 -36.91 -9.54 58.73
CA LYS A 120 -37.31 -8.66 59.85
C LYS A 120 -36.21 -8.57 60.92
N GLY A 121 -36.15 -7.43 61.60
CA GLY A 121 -35.21 -7.16 62.69
C GLY A 121 -33.76 -7.25 62.21
N ASP A 122 -32.84 -7.70 63.08
CA ASP A 122 -31.39 -7.75 62.79
C ASP A 122 -31.03 -8.47 61.47
N ALA A 123 -31.85 -9.43 61.04
CA ALA A 123 -31.64 -10.14 59.78
C ALA A 123 -31.88 -9.26 58.55
N GLN A 124 -32.85 -8.33 58.62
CA GLN A 124 -33.11 -7.34 57.59
C GLN A 124 -31.99 -6.31 57.54
N ASP A 125 -31.65 -5.71 58.69
CA ASP A 125 -30.62 -4.67 58.78
C ASP A 125 -29.28 -5.18 58.23
N SER A 126 -28.87 -6.38 58.64
CA SER A 126 -27.63 -7.00 58.15
C SER A 126 -27.70 -7.37 56.66
N CYS A 127 -28.89 -7.60 56.11
CA CYS A 127 -29.08 -7.83 54.68
C CYS A 127 -28.88 -6.56 53.87
N GLU A 128 -29.51 -5.46 54.31
CA GLU A 128 -29.41 -4.14 53.67
C GLU A 128 -27.97 -3.63 53.70
N GLU A 129 -27.28 -3.73 54.85
CA GLU A 129 -25.87 -3.32 54.98
C GLU A 129 -24.96 -4.09 54.01
N ARG A 130 -25.18 -5.41 53.85
CA ARG A 130 -24.42 -6.20 52.86
C ARG A 130 -24.72 -5.77 51.42
N ALA A 131 -25.96 -5.41 51.12
CA ALA A 131 -26.35 -4.95 49.79
C ALA A 131 -25.67 -3.60 49.48
N GLU A 132 -25.64 -2.68 50.44
CA GLU A 132 -24.97 -1.39 50.32
C GLU A 132 -23.45 -1.55 50.13
N VAL A 133 -22.79 -2.37 50.95
CA VAL A 133 -21.36 -2.66 50.81
C VAL A 133 -21.04 -3.25 49.44
N ALA A 134 -21.88 -4.14 48.92
CA ALA A 134 -21.69 -4.72 47.59
C ALA A 134 -21.85 -3.67 46.47
N TYR A 135 -22.82 -2.75 46.62
CA TYR A 135 -23.04 -1.66 45.68
C TYR A 135 -21.85 -0.68 45.66
N GLU A 136 -21.40 -0.23 46.83
CA GLU A 136 -20.27 0.70 46.96
C GLU A 136 -18.96 0.08 46.46
N ALA A 137 -18.75 -1.23 46.68
CA ALA A 137 -17.61 -1.95 46.12
C ALA A 137 -17.66 -1.98 44.58
N ALA A 138 -18.83 -2.20 43.99
CA ALA A 138 -19.02 -2.20 42.54
C ALA A 138 -18.80 -0.80 41.94
N LYS A 139 -19.35 0.24 42.56
CA LYS A 139 -19.16 1.63 42.17
C LYS A 139 -17.69 2.03 42.20
N THR A 140 -16.99 1.74 43.30
CA THR A 140 -15.57 2.06 43.45
C THR A 140 -14.70 1.41 42.36
N GLU A 141 -15.03 0.17 41.97
CA GLU A 141 -14.34 -0.51 40.88
C GLU A 141 -14.61 0.15 39.52
N LEU A 142 -15.83 0.61 39.28
CA LEU A 142 -16.19 1.34 38.05
C LEU A 142 -15.49 2.70 37.99
N ASP A 143 -15.46 3.46 39.09
CA ASP A 143 -14.76 4.75 39.18
C ASP A 143 -13.27 4.58 38.87
N ARG A 144 -12.62 3.55 39.44
CA ARG A 144 -11.21 3.23 39.14
C ARG A 144 -10.94 2.92 37.68
N ARG A 145 -11.91 2.32 36.97
CA ARG A 145 -11.77 1.98 35.54
C ARG A 145 -12.04 3.18 34.64
N TYR A 146 -12.92 4.07 35.06
CA TYR A 146 -13.27 5.26 34.31
C TYR A 146 -12.18 6.33 34.40
N ASP A 147 -11.60 6.53 35.58
CA ASP A 147 -10.56 7.53 35.83
C ASP A 147 -9.14 7.09 35.40
N GLY A 148 -8.96 5.83 35.01
CA GLY A 148 -7.66 5.18 34.81
C GLY A 148 -7.28 4.85 33.37
#